data_AF-A0A2L2TDA6-F1
#
_entry.id   AF-A0A2L2TDA6-F1
#
_cell.length_a   1.000
_cell.length_b   1.000
_cell.length_c   1.000
_cell.angle_alpha   90.00
_cell.angle_beta   90.00
_cell.angle_gamma   90.00
#
_symmetry.space_group_name_H-M   'P 1'
#
loop_
_entity.id
_entity.type
_entity.pdbx_description
1 polymer ?
#
loop_
_entity_poly.entity_id
_entity_poly.type
_entity_poly.pdbx_seq_one_letter_code
_entity_poly.pdbx_strand_id
1 'polypeptide(L)'
;MSANRIAKAKKKSTENRHALLTTISSLGVRIMPCLNCMSHSLTDQCILNPEKSNCCEPYAKAGYSCDGHGLSLSAARKLADKKCQLERDKEAAEEELIRLQAESSRIHNKMNAQFSKITRLRRQRR
;
A
#
# COMPACT_ATOMS: atom_id res chain seq x y z
N MET A 1 61.98 6.30 26.72
CA MET A 1 61.34 6.40 25.40
C MET A 1 59.97 5.73 25.46
N SER A 2 58.94 6.42 25.97
CA SER A 2 57.58 5.87 26.03
C SER A 2 56.86 6.10 24.71
N ALA A 3 56.47 5.04 24.03
CA ALA A 3 55.74 5.10 22.77
C ALA A 3 54.30 5.55 23.03
N ASN A 4 53.97 6.78 22.61
CA ASN A 4 52.60 7.29 22.58
C ASN A 4 51.80 6.52 21.50
N ARG A 5 51.02 5.51 21.92
CA ARG A 5 50.04 4.84 21.05
C ARG A 5 48.83 5.76 20.87
N ILE A 6 48.74 6.43 19.73
CA ILE A 6 47.53 7.18 19.34
C ILE A 6 46.43 6.15 19.00
N ALA A 7 45.37 6.09 19.81
CA ALA A 7 44.21 5.28 19.51
C ALA A 7 43.52 5.81 18.24
N LYS A 8 43.28 4.93 17.24
CA LYS A 8 42.51 5.30 16.05
C LYS A 8 41.07 5.64 16.46
N ALA A 9 40.52 6.72 15.92
CA ALA A 9 39.14 7.13 16.17
C ALA A 9 38.18 5.96 15.92
N LYS A 10 37.27 5.69 16.89
CA LYS A 10 36.23 4.67 16.71
C LYS A 10 35.41 5.01 15.47
N LYS A 11 35.28 4.06 14.54
CA LYS A 11 34.48 4.25 13.33
C LYS A 11 33.01 4.34 13.75
N LYS A 12 32.41 5.54 13.70
CA LYS A 12 30.96 5.79 13.89
C LYS A 12 30.06 4.77 13.15
N SER A 13 30.54 4.24 12.04
CA SER A 13 29.89 3.18 11.25
C SER A 13 29.57 1.91 12.06
N THR A 14 30.46 1.47 12.96
CA THR A 14 30.24 0.25 13.77
C THR A 14 29.17 0.49 14.82
N GLU A 15 29.20 1.63 15.51
CA GLU A 15 28.20 2.04 16.51
C GLU A 15 26.82 2.22 15.86
N ASN A 16 26.75 2.87 14.69
CA ASN A 16 25.50 3.03 13.94
C ASN A 16 24.92 1.67 13.51
N ARG A 17 25.78 0.71 13.11
CA ARG A 17 25.33 -0.64 12.75
C ARG A 17 24.76 -1.39 13.94
N HIS A 18 25.40 -1.29 15.11
CA HIS A 18 24.86 -1.87 16.34
C HIS A 18 23.54 -1.23 16.74
N ALA A 19 23.42 0.10 16.68
CA ALA A 19 22.18 0.81 16.98
C ALA A 19 21.04 0.39 16.05
N LEU A 20 21.32 0.24 14.74
CA LEU A 20 20.36 -0.26 13.77
C LEU A 20 19.92 -1.69 14.10
N LEU A 21 20.86 -2.58 14.41
CA LEU A 21 20.55 -3.97 14.76
C LEU A 21 19.70 -4.06 16.03
N THR A 22 20.03 -3.30 17.07
CA THR A 22 19.20 -3.22 18.29
C THR A 22 17.79 -2.75 17.96
N THR A 23 17.65 -1.79 17.05
CA THR A 23 16.36 -1.27 16.62
C THR A 23 15.56 -2.29 15.79
N ILE A 24 16.22 -3.04 14.90
CA ILE A 24 15.56 -4.11 14.12
C ILE A 24 15.16 -5.27 15.04
N SER A 25 16.02 -5.66 15.98
CA SER A 25 15.70 -6.76 16.91
C SER A 25 14.56 -6.42 17.87
N SER A 26 14.37 -5.15 18.23
CA SER A 26 13.31 -4.73 19.16
C SER A 26 11.99 -4.36 18.49
N LEU A 27 12.06 -3.70 17.33
CA LEU A 27 10.90 -3.08 16.65
C LEU A 27 10.70 -3.60 15.22
N GLY A 28 11.53 -4.55 14.78
CA GLY A 28 11.47 -5.08 13.43
C GLY A 28 10.21 -5.89 13.19
N VAL A 29 9.71 -5.81 11.97
CA VAL A 29 8.59 -6.59 11.47
C VAL A 29 9.09 -7.57 10.42
N ARG A 30 8.51 -8.77 10.41
CA ARG A 30 8.76 -9.72 9.33
C ARG A 30 8.18 -9.16 8.03
N ILE A 31 9.01 -9.11 7.00
CA ILE A 31 8.65 -8.65 5.66
C ILE A 31 8.66 -9.83 4.69
N MET A 32 8.23 -9.58 3.46
CA MET A 32 8.50 -10.49 2.36
C MET A 32 10.02 -10.71 2.24
N PRO A 33 10.50 -11.97 2.21
CA PRO A 33 11.93 -12.24 2.13
C PRO A 33 12.56 -11.61 0.90
N CYS A 34 13.70 -10.95 1.09
CA CYS A 34 14.50 -10.44 -0.02
C CYS A 34 15.13 -11.60 -0.82
N LEU A 35 15.58 -11.35 -2.06
CA LEU A 35 16.08 -12.42 -2.94
C LEU A 35 17.15 -13.29 -2.27
N ASN A 36 18.01 -12.67 -1.47
CA ASN A 36 19.05 -13.42 -0.79
C ASN A 36 18.60 -14.11 0.50
N CYS A 37 17.62 -13.56 1.23
CA CYS A 37 17.03 -14.32 2.33
C CYS A 37 16.31 -15.58 1.79
N MET A 38 15.76 -15.51 0.57
CA MET A 38 15.23 -16.70 -0.11
C MET A 38 16.34 -17.67 -0.52
N SER A 39 17.44 -17.20 -1.12
CA SER A 39 18.53 -18.07 -1.59
C SER A 39 19.25 -18.83 -0.47
N HIS A 40 19.34 -18.26 0.74
CA HIS A 40 19.97 -18.90 1.89
C HIS A 40 19.00 -19.57 2.85
N SER A 41 17.72 -19.75 2.48
CA SER A 41 16.71 -20.36 3.36
C SER A 41 16.53 -19.61 4.69
N LEU A 42 16.74 -18.28 4.69
CA LEU A 42 16.55 -17.37 5.83
C LEU A 42 15.24 -16.59 5.72
N THR A 43 14.23 -17.15 5.06
CA THR A 43 12.94 -16.49 4.79
C THR A 43 12.25 -16.03 6.06
N ASP A 44 12.29 -16.84 7.12
CA ASP A 44 11.70 -16.53 8.42
C ASP A 44 12.47 -15.47 9.24
N GLN A 45 13.70 -15.14 8.82
CA GLN A 45 14.59 -14.20 9.52
C GLN A 45 14.70 -12.86 8.79
N CYS A 46 13.95 -12.66 7.70
CA CYS A 46 13.89 -11.39 6.99
C CYS A 46 13.04 -10.38 7.76
N ILE A 47 13.66 -9.78 8.78
CA ILE A 47 13.05 -8.80 9.68
C ILE A 47 13.60 -7.41 9.36
N LEU A 48 12.73 -6.41 9.22
CA LEU A 48 13.08 -5.04 8.84
C LEU A 48 12.39 -4.06 9.78
N ASN A 49 13.05 -2.94 10.11
CA ASN A 49 12.34 -1.75 10.61
C ASN A 49 12.22 -0.71 9.47
N PRO A 50 11.05 -0.61 8.81
CA PRO A 50 10.88 0.26 7.64
C PRO A 50 10.98 1.76 7.95
N GLU A 51 10.86 2.19 9.21
CA GLU A 51 11.01 3.60 9.59
C GLU A 51 12.48 4.03 9.71
N LYS A 52 13.39 3.07 9.87
CA LYS A 52 14.81 3.33 10.20
C LYS A 52 15.78 2.81 9.16
N SER A 53 15.40 1.80 8.36
CA SER A 53 16.26 1.21 7.36
C SER A 53 15.47 0.43 6.31
N ASN A 54 16.04 0.33 5.11
CA ASN A 54 15.57 -0.56 4.05
C ASN A 54 16.34 -1.90 4.03
N CYS A 55 17.14 -2.16 5.07
CA CYS A 55 18.00 -3.34 5.19
C CYS A 55 17.53 -4.29 6.29
N CYS A 56 17.22 -5.54 5.92
CA CYS A 56 16.78 -6.57 6.87
C CYS A 56 17.91 -7.00 7.82
N GLU A 57 17.56 -7.58 8.97
CA GLU A 57 18.49 -7.90 10.05
C GLU A 57 19.71 -8.74 9.62
N PRO A 58 19.56 -9.86 8.88
CA PRO A 58 20.71 -10.67 8.45
C PRO A 58 21.70 -9.87 7.60
N TYR A 59 21.16 -8.95 6.81
CA TYR A 59 21.92 -8.11 5.89
C TYR A 59 22.55 -6.91 6.56
N ALA A 60 21.86 -6.29 7.52
CA ALA A 60 22.44 -5.27 8.38
C ALA A 60 23.62 -5.84 9.20
N LYS A 61 23.55 -7.12 9.62
CA LYS A 61 24.67 -7.86 10.25
C LYS A 61 25.81 -8.13 9.29
N ALA A 62 25.52 -8.48 8.05
CA ALA A 62 26.53 -8.82 7.05
C ALA A 62 27.15 -7.58 6.35
N GLY A 63 26.46 -6.44 6.37
CA GLY A 63 26.89 -5.21 5.67
C GLY A 63 26.57 -5.20 4.18
N TYR A 64 25.59 -5.98 3.74
CA TYR A 64 25.16 -6.04 2.34
C TYR A 64 23.90 -5.19 2.09
N SER A 65 23.68 -4.79 0.84
CA SER A 65 22.45 -4.11 0.40
C SER A 65 21.30 -5.10 0.32
N CYS A 66 20.16 -4.76 0.91
CA CYS A 66 18.94 -5.54 0.86
C CYS A 66 18.02 -4.99 -0.23
N ASP A 67 17.51 -5.87 -1.08
CA ASP A 67 16.48 -5.60 -2.10
C ASP A 67 15.05 -5.74 -1.56
N GLY A 68 14.92 -6.09 -0.27
CA GLY A 68 13.65 -6.21 0.42
C GLY A 68 12.97 -4.85 0.60
N HIS A 69 12.15 -4.46 -0.38
CA HIS A 69 11.18 -3.37 -0.25
C HIS A 69 9.97 -3.87 0.54
N GLY A 70 10.13 -3.95 1.86
CA GLY A 70 9.16 -4.60 2.73
C GLY A 70 7.98 -3.71 3.10
N LEU A 71 6.85 -3.88 2.41
CA LEU A 71 5.56 -3.73 3.10
C LEU A 71 5.46 -4.85 4.14
N SER A 72 5.12 -4.51 5.39
CA SER A 72 4.88 -5.54 6.40
C SER A 72 3.74 -6.46 5.97
N LEU A 73 3.74 -7.73 6.40
CA LEU A 73 2.65 -8.66 6.10
C LEU A 73 1.29 -8.13 6.60
N SER A 74 1.28 -7.39 7.71
CA SER A 74 0.08 -6.74 8.23
C SER A 74 -0.39 -5.58 7.34
N ALA A 75 0.53 -4.78 6.78
CA ALA A 75 0.21 -3.75 5.82
C ALA A 75 -0.33 -4.34 4.50
N ALA A 76 0.29 -5.43 4.02
CA ALA A 76 -0.18 -6.14 2.83
C ALA A 76 -1.61 -6.70 3.00
N ARG A 77 -1.91 -7.30 4.17
CA ARG A 77 -3.28 -7.76 4.49
C ARG A 77 -4.29 -6.62 4.54
N LYS A 78 -3.96 -5.51 5.22
CA LYS A 78 -4.82 -4.32 5.25
C LYS A 78 -5.11 -3.77 3.85
N LEU A 79 -4.11 -3.76 2.97
CA LEU A 79 -4.28 -3.34 1.58
C LEU A 79 -5.20 -4.30 0.81
N ALA A 80 -5.05 -5.61 1.00
CA ALA A 80 -5.94 -6.61 0.39
C ALA A 80 -7.39 -6.46 0.86
N ASP A 81 -7.61 -6.32 2.17
CA ASP A 81 -8.94 -6.11 2.75
C ASP A 81 -9.57 -4.82 2.24
N LYS A 82 -8.79 -3.73 2.18
CA LYS A 82 -9.27 -2.45 1.65
C LYS A 82 -9.59 -2.54 0.16
N LYS A 83 -8.81 -3.28 -0.63
CA LYS A 83 -9.12 -3.54 -2.04
C LYS A 83 -10.45 -4.29 -2.18
N CYS A 84 -10.65 -5.37 -1.42
CA CYS A 84 -11.92 -6.10 -1.43
C CYS A 84 -13.10 -5.21 -1.04
N GLN A 85 -12.93 -4.32 -0.06
CA GLN A 85 -13.96 -3.36 0.30
C GLN A 85 -14.28 -2.39 -0.84
N LEU A 86 -13.25 -1.85 -1.50
CA LEU A 86 -13.43 -0.91 -2.62
C LEU A 86 -14.14 -1.55 -3.81
N GLU A 87 -13.86 -2.82 -4.13
CA GLU A 87 -14.58 -3.51 -5.21
C GLU A 87 -16.07 -3.69 -4.87
N ARG A 88 -16.40 -4.04 -3.62
CA ARG A 88 -17.80 -4.10 -3.18
C ARG A 88 -18.51 -2.75 -3.21
N ASP A 89 -17.83 -1.70 -2.77
CA ASP A 89 -18.37 -0.33 -2.79
C ASP A 89 -18.60 0.13 -4.25
N LYS A 90 -17.70 -0.27 -5.16
CA LYS A 90 -17.82 0.01 -6.60
C LYS A 90 -19.01 -0.73 -7.21
N GLU A 91 -19.17 -2.03 -6.96
CA GLU A 91 -20.32 -2.82 -7.44
C GLU A 91 -21.64 -2.20 -6.96
N ALA A 92 -21.72 -1.80 -5.68
CA ALA A 92 -22.92 -1.16 -5.14
C ALA A 92 -23.21 0.20 -5.81
N ALA A 93 -22.18 1.00 -6.08
CA ALA A 93 -22.32 2.28 -6.77
C ALA A 93 -22.75 2.11 -8.23
N GLU A 94 -22.24 1.09 -8.92
CA GLU A 94 -22.64 0.74 -10.29
C GLU A 94 -24.11 0.28 -10.34
N GLU A 95 -24.58 -0.51 -9.38
CA GLU A 95 -25.98 -0.92 -9.30
C GLU A 95 -26.90 0.28 -9.07
N GLU A 96 -26.52 1.21 -8.18
CA GLU A 96 -27.29 2.43 -7.94
C GLU A 96 -27.32 3.34 -9.18
N LEU A 97 -26.22 3.44 -9.91
CA LEU A 97 -26.17 4.19 -11.16
C LEU A 97 -27.16 3.63 -12.20
N ILE A 98 -27.24 2.31 -12.34
CA ILE A 98 -28.20 1.64 -13.24
C ILE A 98 -29.64 1.99 -12.84
N ARG A 99 -29.96 1.97 -11.54
CA ARG A 99 -31.29 2.33 -11.03
C ARG A 99 -31.64 3.78 -11.35
N LEU A 100 -30.73 4.71 -11.07
CA LEU A 100 -30.91 6.14 -11.35
C LEU A 100 -31.06 6.40 -12.86
N GLN A 101 -30.32 5.69 -13.70
CA GLN A 101 -30.44 5.80 -15.15
C GLN A 101 -31.81 5.29 -15.65
N ALA A 102 -32.31 4.19 -15.10
CA ALA A 102 -33.64 3.69 -15.40
C ALA A 102 -34.74 4.68 -14.99
N GLU A 103 -34.62 5.28 -13.79
CA GLU A 103 -35.55 6.30 -13.33
C GLU A 103 -35.51 7.56 -14.20
N SER A 104 -34.32 8.05 -14.52
CA SER A 104 -34.11 9.20 -15.42
C SER A 104 -34.76 8.96 -16.79
N SER A 105 -34.57 7.78 -17.36
CA SER A 105 -35.18 7.39 -18.64
C SER A 105 -36.72 7.39 -18.55
N ARG A 106 -37.27 6.88 -17.45
CA ARG A 106 -38.72 6.89 -17.20
C ARG A 106 -39.28 8.31 -17.09
N ILE A 107 -38.59 9.20 -16.39
CA ILE A 107 -38.98 10.61 -16.25
C ILE A 107 -38.90 11.31 -17.60
N HIS A 108 -37.82 11.11 -18.35
CA HIS A 108 -37.64 11.67 -19.68
C HIS A 108 -38.75 11.25 -20.65
N ASN A 109 -39.14 9.97 -20.64
CA ASN A 109 -40.24 9.46 -21.45
C ASN A 109 -41.59 10.10 -21.09
N LYS A 110 -41.88 10.25 -19.78
CA LYS A 110 -43.09 10.94 -19.32
C LYS A 110 -43.11 12.40 -19.78
N MET A 111 -41.98 13.09 -19.68
CA MET A 111 -41.82 14.46 -20.12
C MET A 111 -42.10 14.59 -21.63
N ASN A 112 -41.51 13.73 -22.45
CA ASN A 112 -41.71 13.74 -23.90
C ASN A 112 -43.16 13.44 -24.30
N ALA A 113 -43.85 12.57 -23.56
CA ALA A 113 -45.27 12.30 -23.76
C ALA A 113 -46.13 13.55 -23.51
N GLN A 114 -45.83 14.32 -22.46
CA GLN A 114 -46.53 15.58 -22.16
C GLN A 114 -46.25 16.64 -23.23
N PHE A 115 -44.99 16.80 -23.67
CA PHE A 115 -44.65 17.71 -24.77
C PHE A 115 -45.39 17.37 -26.07
N SER A 116 -45.47 16.08 -26.40
CA SER A 116 -46.20 15.60 -27.57
C SER A 116 -47.70 15.92 -27.47
N LYS A 117 -48.29 15.70 -26.28
CA LYS A 117 -49.69 16.03 -26.00
C LYS A 117 -49.97 17.53 -26.17
N ILE A 118 -49.14 18.39 -25.58
CA ILE A 118 -49.26 19.85 -25.69
C ILE A 118 -49.15 20.30 -27.15
N THR A 119 -48.17 19.75 -27.89
CA THR A 119 -47.97 20.07 -29.30
C THR A 119 -49.19 19.71 -30.14
N ARG A 120 -49.79 18.53 -29.91
CA ARG A 120 -51.02 18.10 -30.59
C ARG A 120 -52.18 19.05 -30.30
N LEU A 121 -52.41 19.38 -29.03
CA LEU A 121 -53.49 20.29 -28.61
C LEU A 121 -53.32 21.68 -29.22
N ARG A 122 -52.09 22.20 -29.29
CA ARG A 122 -51.79 23.48 -29.94
C ARG A 122 -52.09 23.47 -31.45
N ARG A 123 -51.86 22.35 -32.14
CA ARG A 123 -52.17 22.20 -33.57
C ARG A 123 -53.68 22.15 -33.84
N GLN A 124 -54.45 21.46 -32.98
CA GLN A 124 -55.90 21.33 -33.12
C GLN A 124 -56.68 22.62 -32.85
N ARG A 125 -56.05 23.60 -32.19
CA ARG A 125 -56.64 24.92 -31.91
C ARG A 125 -56.41 25.94 -33.02
N ARG A 126 -55.69 25.56 -34.09
CA ARG A 126 -55.53 26.36 -35.32
C ARG A 126 -56.49 25.83 -36.37
#